data_AF-A0A4Q6DM44-F1
#
_entry.id   AF-A0A4Q6DM44-F1
#
_cell.length_a   1.000
_cell.length_b   1.000
_cell.length_c   1.000
_cell.angle_alpha   90.00
_cell.angle_beta   90.00
_cell.angle_gamma   90.00
#
_symmetry.space_group_name_H-M   'P 1'
#
loop_
_entity.id
_entity.type
_entity.pdbx_description
1 polymer ?
#
loop_
_entity_poly.entity_id
_entity_poly.type
_entity_poly.pdbx_seq_one_letter_code
_entity_poly.pdbx_strand_id
1 'polypeptide(L)'
;VYIAGMLAALSSAGLPLTFGFIGKDLIYESTLNTASSVALYLTIVAVVTNLCLVAAGFMAGIKPFTGSLPQEFGSVHLPHKAMWLPPLFLGLVGLTLGCFPNLMSDSLISPVVNVIASGNVAVHLKIWHGFNMVLILSMLTLAIGTIVYLINKPSAGKLSFVTYYQRVSPQYAYSWLAKKFYIFSEWYTNIMHNGFLRSYILKIIVFAQLLFIYELMRSGPIYLDYSKLSPISVYEGATVLFLIAGLFITLTTSSRLTAVIGTSVIGYAICLLFLYFSAPDLAITQFTIDTLTVVLFVLVLFNLPPFIKFPGMNKATIIRDIVVSVSFGIIMSIIAIKVLQVPTDIEISNFYGTYAYT
;
A
#
# COMPACT_ATOMS: atom_id res chain seq x y z
N VAL A 1 37.14 17.34 26.43
CA VAL A 1 35.72 17.12 26.01
C VAL A 1 34.89 18.39 26.19
N TYR A 2 34.78 18.95 27.39
CA TYR A 2 34.01 20.17 27.65
C TYR A 2 34.35 21.34 26.71
N ILE A 3 35.64 21.66 26.57
CA ILE A 3 36.11 22.75 25.68
C ILE A 3 35.68 22.50 24.22
N ALA A 4 35.74 21.25 23.74
CA ALA A 4 35.30 20.91 22.38
C ALA A 4 33.79 21.06 22.22
N GLY A 5 33.00 20.61 23.22
CA GLY A 5 31.54 20.79 23.24
C GLY A 5 31.13 22.25 23.32
N MET A 6 31.87 23.06 24.08
CA MET A 6 31.67 24.50 24.16
C MET A 6 32.00 25.15 22.82
N LEU A 7 33.18 24.91 22.23
CA LEU A 7 33.54 25.45 20.90
C LEU A 7 32.52 25.08 19.82
N ALA A 8 32.05 23.82 19.81
CA ALA A 8 31.01 23.38 18.89
C ALA A 8 29.66 24.08 19.12
N ALA A 9 29.26 24.30 20.37
CA ALA A 9 28.04 25.05 20.69
C ALA A 9 28.15 26.53 20.36
N LEU A 10 29.31 27.17 20.58
CA LEU A 10 29.55 28.56 20.21
C LEU A 10 29.50 28.72 18.68
N SER A 11 30.06 27.74 17.93
CA SER A 11 29.97 27.71 16.48
C SER A 11 28.55 27.46 15.99
N SER A 12 27.81 26.52 16.58
CA SER A 12 26.41 26.24 16.22
C SER A 12 25.47 27.40 16.53
N ALA A 13 25.69 28.12 17.64
CA ALA A 13 24.97 29.34 17.99
C ALA A 13 25.32 30.53 17.08
N GLY A 14 26.45 30.46 16.35
CA GLY A 14 26.92 31.53 15.49
C GLY A 14 27.37 32.75 16.28
N LEU A 15 28.28 32.56 17.25
CA LEU A 15 28.93 33.68 17.94
C LEU A 15 29.94 34.40 17.03
N PRO A 16 30.14 35.72 17.22
CA PRO A 16 31.14 36.48 16.48
C PRO A 16 32.52 35.78 16.56
N LEU A 17 33.25 35.75 15.44
CA LEU A 17 34.53 35.03 15.21
C LEU A 17 34.43 33.52 14.95
N THR A 18 33.23 32.91 14.97
CA THR A 18 33.06 31.50 14.59
C THR A 18 32.59 31.35 13.15
N PHE A 19 32.94 30.23 12.50
CA PHE A 19 32.47 29.94 11.14
C PHE A 19 30.94 29.90 11.02
N GLY A 20 30.23 29.50 12.09
CA GLY A 20 28.75 29.50 12.09
C GLY A 20 28.12 30.90 12.09
N PHE A 21 28.82 31.94 12.57
CA PHE A 21 28.34 33.32 12.45
C PHE A 21 28.29 33.76 10.98
N ILE A 22 29.33 33.42 10.23
CA ILE A 22 29.44 33.73 8.80
C ILE A 22 28.31 33.04 8.01
N GLY A 23 28.06 31.76 8.27
CA GLY A 23 26.97 31.02 7.62
C GLY A 23 25.59 31.60 7.94
N LYS A 24 25.35 32.00 9.20
CA LYS A 24 24.10 32.62 9.65
C LYS A 24 23.88 33.99 9.01
N ASP A 25 24.90 34.83 8.97
CA ASP A 25 24.84 36.16 8.38
C ASP A 25 24.59 36.08 6.87
N LEU A 26 25.20 35.13 6.16
CA LEU A 26 24.92 34.86 4.75
C LEU A 26 23.47 34.43 4.48
N ILE A 27 22.88 33.62 5.37
CA ILE A 27 21.47 33.24 5.28
C ILE A 27 20.58 34.50 5.40
N TYR A 28 20.86 35.38 6.35
CA TYR A 28 20.10 36.62 6.53
C TYR A 28 20.27 37.60 5.38
N GLU A 29 21.49 37.77 4.88
CA GLU A 29 21.77 38.61 3.72
C GLU A 29 21.03 38.08 2.48
N SER A 30 21.02 36.76 2.28
CA SER A 30 20.32 36.12 1.15
C SER A 30 18.79 36.26 1.26
N THR A 31 18.21 36.08 2.46
CA THR A 31 16.77 36.24 2.66
C THR A 31 16.31 37.69 2.56
N LEU A 32 17.14 38.66 2.96
CA LEU A 32 16.85 40.09 2.86
C LEU A 32 16.97 40.63 1.43
N ASN A 33 17.94 40.15 0.65
CA ASN A 33 18.15 40.56 -0.74
C ASN A 33 17.27 39.81 -1.75
N THR A 34 16.36 38.94 -1.28
CA THR A 34 15.39 38.27 -2.14
C THR A 34 14.36 39.28 -2.65
N ALA A 35 14.22 39.42 -3.97
CA ALA A 35 13.40 40.45 -4.62
C ALA A 35 11.87 40.31 -4.47
N SER A 36 11.37 39.43 -3.59
CA SER A 36 9.94 39.11 -3.48
C SER A 36 9.30 39.65 -2.21
N SER A 37 7.97 39.84 -2.24
CA SER A 37 7.14 40.18 -1.08
C SER A 37 7.24 39.15 0.08
N VAL A 38 7.85 37.98 -0.18
CA VAL A 38 8.05 36.88 0.78
C VAL A 38 9.36 37.03 1.56
N ALA A 39 10.26 37.94 1.17
CA ALA A 39 11.56 38.15 1.82
C ALA A 39 11.44 38.39 3.33
N LEU A 40 10.44 39.16 3.75
CA LEU A 40 10.18 39.44 5.16
C LEU A 40 9.73 38.18 5.92
N TYR A 41 8.84 37.37 5.35
CA TYR A 41 8.41 36.10 5.95
C TYR A 41 9.56 35.10 6.07
N LEU A 42 10.37 34.95 5.02
CA LEU A 42 11.55 34.07 5.03
C LEU A 42 12.57 34.50 6.07
N THR A 43 12.82 35.81 6.16
CA THR A 43 13.75 36.36 7.15
C THR A 43 13.24 36.13 8.57
N ILE A 44 11.94 36.32 8.84
CA ILE A 44 11.33 36.01 10.14
C ILE A 44 11.48 34.52 10.47
N VAL A 45 11.16 33.63 9.53
CA VAL A 45 11.30 32.18 9.74
C VAL A 45 12.75 31.82 10.02
N ALA A 46 13.70 32.34 9.24
CA ALA A 46 15.13 32.12 9.44
C ALA A 46 15.61 32.63 10.81
N VAL A 47 15.15 33.80 11.25
CA VAL A 47 15.43 34.37 12.58
C VAL A 47 14.91 33.46 13.69
N VAL A 48 13.66 33.00 13.59
CA VAL A 48 13.05 32.11 14.57
C VAL A 48 13.76 30.75 14.61
N THR A 49 14.08 30.17 13.46
CA THR A 49 14.81 28.90 13.37
C THR A 49 16.19 29.02 13.99
N ASN A 50 16.96 30.06 13.66
CA ASN A 50 18.30 30.28 14.22
C ASN A 50 18.26 30.58 15.72
N LEU A 51 17.25 31.29 16.21
CA LEU A 51 17.03 31.50 17.65
C LEU A 51 16.81 30.16 18.38
N CYS A 52 15.97 29.28 17.83
CA CYS A 52 15.78 27.93 18.36
C CYS A 52 17.08 27.11 18.32
N LEU A 53 17.87 27.28 17.26
CA LEU A 53 19.15 26.58 17.07
C LEU A 53 20.22 27.05 18.08
N VAL A 54 20.28 28.35 18.38
CA VAL A 54 21.09 28.93 19.46
C VAL A 54 20.71 28.33 20.81
N ALA A 55 19.41 28.34 21.15
CA ALA A 55 18.93 27.81 22.42
C ALA A 55 19.21 26.30 22.56
N ALA A 56 19.00 25.53 21.49
CA ALA A 56 19.30 24.10 21.45
C ALA A 56 20.81 23.82 21.53
N GLY A 57 21.64 24.61 20.84
CA GLY A 57 23.10 24.51 20.86
C GLY A 57 23.67 24.73 22.25
N PHE A 58 23.24 25.77 22.97
CA PHE A 58 23.63 25.98 24.36
C PHE A 58 23.10 24.90 25.30
N MET A 59 21.88 24.42 25.07
CA MET A 59 21.32 23.33 25.86
C MET A 59 22.06 22.00 25.65
N ALA A 60 22.61 21.74 24.47
CA ALA A 60 23.36 20.53 24.17
C ALA A 60 24.85 20.62 24.55
N GLY A 61 25.50 21.77 24.38
CA GLY A 61 26.95 21.90 24.57
C GLY A 61 27.40 22.51 25.89
N ILE A 62 26.53 23.22 26.62
CA ILE A 62 26.88 23.83 27.92
C ILE A 62 26.20 23.04 29.04
N LYS A 63 24.88 22.87 28.97
CA LYS A 63 24.06 22.30 30.05
C LYS A 63 24.49 20.91 30.56
N PRO A 64 24.92 19.95 29.71
CA PRO A 64 25.35 18.63 30.20
C PRO A 64 26.66 18.68 31.01
N PHE A 65 27.46 19.72 30.82
CA PHE A 65 28.76 19.88 31.47
C PHE A 65 28.74 20.93 32.60
N THR A 66 27.70 21.76 32.67
CA THR A 66 27.50 22.73 33.75
C THR A 66 26.45 22.21 34.73
N GLY A 67 26.90 21.53 35.78
CA GLY A 67 26.06 20.98 36.85
C GLY A 67 26.89 20.25 37.90
N SER A 68 26.29 19.93 39.05
CA SER A 68 26.91 19.05 40.03
C SER A 68 26.90 17.61 39.51
N LEU A 69 28.06 16.95 39.57
CA LEU A 69 28.18 15.54 39.20
C LEU A 69 27.34 14.70 40.18
N PRO A 70 26.34 13.92 39.72
CA PRO A 70 25.61 13.02 40.60
C PRO A 70 26.58 11.99 41.20
N GLN A 71 26.44 11.67 42.49
CA GLN A 71 27.35 10.73 43.19
C GLN A 71 27.45 9.37 42.51
N GLU A 72 26.39 8.93 41.81
CA GLU A 72 26.33 7.67 41.06
C GLU A 72 27.33 7.59 39.89
N PHE A 73 27.80 8.72 39.36
CA PHE A 73 28.73 8.78 38.23
C PHE A 73 30.17 9.16 38.62
N GLY A 74 30.48 9.21 39.92
CA GLY A 74 31.82 9.60 40.41
C GLY A 74 32.95 8.64 40.02
N SER A 75 32.63 7.39 39.66
CA SER A 75 33.58 6.35 39.23
C SER A 75 33.75 6.24 37.72
N VAL A 76 33.10 7.09 36.93
CA VAL A 76 33.18 7.05 35.47
C VAL A 76 34.52 7.64 35.01
N HIS A 77 35.29 6.83 34.31
CA HIS A 77 36.60 7.22 33.80
C HIS A 77 36.46 8.15 32.59
N LEU A 78 37.40 9.09 32.46
CA LEU A 78 37.51 9.93 31.29
C LEU A 78 37.78 9.08 30.03
N PRO A 79 37.11 9.36 28.90
CA PRO A 79 37.34 8.64 27.66
C PRO A 79 38.78 8.81 27.18
N HIS A 80 39.29 7.78 26.48
CA HIS A 80 40.66 7.77 25.97
C HIS A 80 40.92 8.97 25.04
N LYS A 81 42.18 9.44 24.99
CA LYS A 81 42.57 10.67 24.26
C LYS A 81 42.13 10.68 22.79
N ALA A 82 42.18 9.52 22.13
CA ALA A 82 41.75 9.36 20.74
C ALA A 82 40.26 9.70 20.48
N MET A 83 39.37 9.62 21.48
CA MET A 83 37.94 9.88 21.27
C MET A 83 37.59 11.37 21.29
N TRP A 84 38.36 12.21 22.00
CA TRP A 84 38.05 13.63 22.14
C TRP A 84 38.99 14.56 21.35
N LEU A 85 40.09 14.02 20.84
CA LEU A 85 41.01 14.76 19.97
C LEU A 85 40.35 15.17 18.63
N PRO A 86 39.60 14.30 17.91
CA PRO A 86 38.96 14.70 16.65
C PRO A 86 37.89 15.79 16.81
N PRO A 87 36.94 15.71 17.78
CA PRO A 87 35.99 16.80 18.01
C PRO A 87 36.67 18.13 18.40
N LEU A 88 37.75 18.07 19.17
CA LEU A 88 38.52 19.26 19.54
C LEU A 88 39.23 19.86 18.33
N PHE A 89 39.85 19.03 17.49
CA PHE A 89 40.46 19.46 16.24
C PHE A 89 39.43 20.12 15.31
N LEU A 90 38.26 19.52 15.12
CA LEU A 90 37.18 20.10 14.31
C LEU A 90 36.66 21.42 14.88
N GLY A 91 36.52 21.53 16.20
CA GLY A 91 36.13 22.79 16.86
C GLY A 91 37.17 23.89 16.68
N LEU A 92 38.46 23.56 16.80
CA LEU A 92 39.55 24.50 16.54
C LEU A 92 39.59 24.91 15.07
N VAL A 93 39.45 23.96 14.14
CA VAL A 93 39.35 24.26 12.70
C VAL A 93 38.20 25.24 12.44
N GLY A 94 37.00 24.97 12.99
CA GLY A 94 35.85 25.89 12.87
C GLY A 94 36.10 27.29 13.43
N LEU A 95 36.88 27.42 14.50
CA LEU A 95 37.28 28.72 15.05
C LEU A 95 38.34 29.41 14.17
N THR A 96 39.35 28.68 13.71
CA THR A 96 40.39 29.22 12.81
C THR A 96 39.81 29.69 11.47
N LEU A 97 38.88 28.91 10.88
CA LEU A 97 38.17 29.28 9.66
C LEU A 97 37.22 30.46 9.87
N GLY A 98 36.66 30.62 11.08
CA GLY A 98 35.89 31.81 11.46
C GLY A 98 36.73 33.08 11.56
N CYS A 99 37.94 32.97 12.13
CA CYS A 99 38.89 34.08 12.22
C CYS A 99 39.54 34.44 10.87
N PHE A 100 39.71 33.47 9.97
CA PHE A 100 40.36 33.65 8.66
C PHE A 100 39.51 33.10 7.50
N PRO A 101 38.33 33.69 7.21
CA PRO A 101 37.45 33.16 6.16
C PRO A 101 38.01 33.34 4.76
N ASN A 102 38.95 34.27 4.56
CA ASN A 102 39.63 34.48 3.28
C ASN A 102 40.35 33.22 2.77
N LEU A 103 40.78 32.34 3.68
CA LEU A 103 41.41 31.06 3.32
C LEU A 103 40.44 30.10 2.62
N MET A 104 39.13 30.23 2.85
CA MET A 104 38.09 29.36 2.29
C MET A 104 37.27 30.05 1.18
N SER A 105 37.10 31.38 1.26
CA SER A 105 36.31 32.15 0.30
C SER A 105 36.86 32.01 -1.12
N ASP A 106 38.18 32.15 -1.26
CA ASP A 106 38.82 32.30 -2.57
C ASP A 106 39.18 30.95 -3.17
N SER A 107 39.55 29.97 -2.32
CA SER A 107 40.01 28.65 -2.77
C SER A 107 38.89 27.64 -3.02
N LEU A 108 37.76 27.76 -2.32
CA LEU A 108 36.72 26.72 -2.27
C LEU A 108 35.33 27.27 -2.57
N ILE A 109 34.92 28.34 -1.90
CA ILE A 109 33.53 28.83 -2.00
C ILE A 109 33.29 29.52 -3.35
N SER A 110 34.18 30.42 -3.77
CA SER A 110 34.02 31.18 -5.02
C SER A 110 33.95 30.29 -6.29
N PRO A 111 34.81 29.27 -6.47
CA PRO A 111 34.69 28.35 -7.61
C PRO A 111 33.36 27.58 -7.63
N VAL A 112 32.91 27.10 -6.46
CA VAL A 112 31.66 26.34 -6.35
C VAL A 112 30.45 27.23 -6.67
N VAL A 113 30.42 28.44 -6.14
CA VAL A 113 29.32 29.39 -6.41
C VAL A 113 29.29 29.80 -7.87
N ASN A 114 30.44 30.06 -8.49
CA ASN A 114 30.49 30.43 -9.91
C ASN A 114 29.95 29.33 -10.84
N VAL A 115 30.18 28.05 -10.50
CA VAL A 115 29.61 26.92 -11.25
C VAL A 115 28.09 26.82 -11.03
N ILE A 116 27.61 26.95 -9.79
CA ILE A 116 26.17 26.85 -9.48
C ILE A 116 25.39 28.04 -10.06
N ALA A 117 25.93 29.25 -9.96
CA ALA A 117 25.28 30.49 -10.37
C ALA A 117 25.42 30.81 -11.87
N SER A 118 26.25 30.05 -12.61
CA SER A 118 26.50 30.27 -14.05
C SER A 118 26.92 31.71 -14.39
N GLY A 119 27.72 32.35 -13.52
CA GLY A 119 28.19 33.73 -13.66
C GLY A 119 29.26 34.06 -12.61
N ASN A 120 30.06 35.10 -12.85
CA ASN A 120 31.06 35.60 -11.90
C ASN A 120 30.36 36.37 -10.77
N VAL A 121 29.88 35.64 -9.76
CA VAL A 121 29.37 36.24 -8.54
C VAL A 121 30.54 36.34 -7.57
N ALA A 122 31.06 37.55 -7.36
CA ALA A 122 32.11 37.78 -6.39
C ALA A 122 31.54 37.58 -4.97
N VAL A 123 31.76 36.39 -4.39
CA VAL A 123 31.36 36.07 -3.01
C VAL A 123 32.43 36.62 -2.07
N HIS A 124 32.22 37.83 -1.56
CA HIS A 124 33.10 38.40 -0.54
C HIS A 124 32.62 37.98 0.86
N LEU A 125 33.17 36.89 1.39
CA LEU A 125 32.99 36.54 2.81
C LEU A 125 33.84 37.45 3.69
N LYS A 126 33.34 38.63 4.04
CA LYS A 126 33.95 39.46 5.08
C LYS A 126 33.41 39.09 6.46
N ILE A 127 34.32 38.93 7.44
CA ILE A 127 34.00 38.73 8.87
C ILE A 127 33.14 39.88 9.41
N TRP A 128 33.33 41.07 8.85
CA TRP A 128 32.73 42.31 9.34
C TRP A 128 32.24 43.16 8.15
N HIS A 129 30.93 43.11 7.89
CA HIS A 129 30.27 43.90 6.84
C HIS A 129 29.89 45.33 7.28
N GLY A 130 30.58 45.88 8.28
CA GLY A 130 30.20 47.13 8.95
C GLY A 130 28.96 47.00 9.85
N PHE A 131 28.43 48.13 10.30
CA PHE A 131 27.20 48.19 11.10
C PHE A 131 25.98 48.08 10.15
N ASN A 132 25.57 46.84 9.82
CA ASN A 132 24.48 46.57 8.88
C ASN A 132 23.27 45.93 9.59
N MET A 133 22.09 45.97 8.96
CA MET A 133 20.83 45.40 9.47
C MET A 133 20.96 43.90 9.81
N VAL A 134 21.79 43.16 9.07
CA VAL A 134 22.14 41.75 9.31
C VAL A 134 22.79 41.56 10.69
N LEU A 135 23.71 42.44 11.07
CA LEU A 135 24.43 42.38 12.34
C LEU A 135 23.48 42.61 13.54
N ILE A 136 22.52 43.53 13.37
CA ILE A 136 21.46 43.79 14.37
C ILE A 136 20.59 42.53 14.55
N LEU A 137 20.18 41.89 13.45
CA LEU A 137 19.42 40.63 13.50
C LEU A 137 20.23 39.50 14.16
N SER A 138 21.53 39.41 13.88
CA SER A 138 22.42 38.40 14.42
C SER A 138 22.65 38.57 15.93
N MET A 139 22.82 39.82 16.41
CA MET A 139 22.86 40.14 17.84
C MET A 139 21.53 39.87 18.52
N LEU A 140 20.41 40.25 17.90
CA LEU A 140 19.06 40.05 18.46
C LEU A 140 18.75 38.56 18.61
N THR A 141 19.08 37.75 17.61
CA THR A 141 18.90 36.28 17.68
C THR A 141 19.77 35.63 18.73
N LEU A 142 21.02 36.09 18.91
CA LEU A 142 21.89 35.63 20.00
C LEU A 142 21.33 36.03 21.38
N ALA A 143 20.90 37.28 21.54
CA ALA A 143 20.35 37.80 22.79
C ALA A 143 19.08 37.05 23.17
N ILE A 144 18.10 36.95 22.27
CA ILE A 144 16.83 36.26 22.54
C ILE A 144 17.06 34.75 22.70
N GLY A 145 17.90 34.13 21.88
CA GLY A 145 18.25 32.71 22.03
C GLY A 145 18.87 32.39 23.38
N THR A 146 19.74 33.28 23.88
CA THR A 146 20.35 33.17 25.22
C THR A 146 19.31 33.34 26.34
N ILE A 147 18.39 34.31 26.19
CA ILE A 147 17.28 34.51 27.14
C ILE A 147 16.39 33.26 27.18
N VAL A 148 16.03 32.71 26.02
CA VAL A 148 15.25 31.47 25.91
C VAL A 148 15.99 30.32 26.59
N TYR A 149 17.30 30.17 26.40
CA TYR A 149 18.11 29.17 27.08
C TYR A 149 18.04 29.30 28.62
N LEU A 150 18.17 30.52 29.16
CA LEU A 150 18.13 30.77 30.60
C LEU A 150 16.74 30.53 31.22
N ILE A 151 15.68 30.92 30.51
CA ILE A 151 14.29 30.74 30.96
C ILE A 151 13.85 29.28 30.79
N ASN A 152 14.42 28.54 29.84
CA ASN A 152 14.02 27.18 29.53
C ASN A 152 14.57 26.15 30.54
N LYS A 153 13.99 26.18 31.74
CA LYS A 153 14.14 25.13 32.76
C LYS A 153 13.31 23.90 32.38
N PRO A 154 13.86 22.68 32.53
CA PRO A 154 13.13 21.44 32.26
C PRO A 154 11.99 21.31 33.28
N SER A 155 10.78 21.06 32.78
CA SER A 155 9.59 20.87 33.60
C SER A 155 8.73 19.75 33.00
N ALA A 156 8.12 18.93 33.85
CA ALA A 156 7.27 17.82 33.43
C ALA A 156 6.10 18.28 32.53
N GLY A 157 5.58 19.50 32.77
CA GLY A 157 4.50 20.08 31.94
C GLY A 157 4.93 20.46 30.52
N LYS A 158 6.21 20.77 30.28
CA LYS A 158 6.74 20.98 28.92
C LYS A 158 6.93 19.66 28.18
N LEU A 159 7.28 18.61 28.92
CA LEU A 159 7.50 17.29 28.37
C LEU A 159 6.18 16.67 27.86
N SER A 160 5.09 16.82 28.62
CA SER A 160 3.76 16.41 28.18
C SER A 160 3.26 17.20 26.95
N PHE A 161 3.58 18.49 26.86
CA PHE A 161 3.26 19.32 25.68
C PHE A 161 4.01 18.85 24.41
N VAL A 162 5.29 18.51 24.54
CA VAL A 162 6.08 17.94 23.43
C VAL A 162 5.52 16.58 23.00
N THR A 163 5.17 15.71 23.93
CA THR A 163 4.56 14.40 23.64
C THR A 163 3.22 14.54 22.93
N TYR A 164 2.42 15.57 23.25
CA TYR A 164 1.19 15.88 22.53
C TYR A 164 1.46 16.22 21.06
N TYR A 165 2.46 17.08 20.81
CA TYR A 165 2.85 17.49 19.45
C TYR A 165 3.57 16.39 18.66
N GLN A 166 4.12 15.38 19.35
CA GLN A 166 4.75 14.22 18.73
C GLN A 166 3.77 13.38 17.90
N ARG A 167 2.44 13.52 18.10
CA ARG A 167 1.42 12.94 17.20
C ARG A 167 1.46 13.53 15.78
N VAL A 168 2.00 14.74 15.61
CA VAL A 168 2.19 15.40 14.31
C VAL A 168 3.59 15.11 13.76
N SER A 169 4.40 14.30 14.45
CA SER A 169 5.75 13.97 13.98
C SER A 169 5.70 13.10 12.71
N PRO A 170 6.60 13.34 11.73
CA PRO A 170 6.73 12.47 10.56
C PRO A 170 6.95 11.00 10.93
N GLN A 171 7.64 10.73 12.04
CA GLN A 171 7.87 9.38 12.57
C GLN A 171 6.56 8.69 12.97
N TYR A 172 5.65 9.42 13.63
CA TYR A 172 4.34 8.88 13.97
C TYR A 172 3.51 8.62 12.70
N ALA A 173 3.51 9.54 11.74
CA ALA A 173 2.81 9.35 10.47
C ALA A 173 3.30 8.11 9.72
N TYR A 174 4.62 7.93 9.64
CA TYR A 174 5.23 6.76 9.02
C TYR A 174 4.84 5.44 9.73
N SER A 175 5.02 5.38 11.06
CA SER A 175 4.70 4.18 11.82
C SER A 175 3.20 3.84 11.79
N TRP A 176 2.33 4.87 11.79
CA TRP A 176 0.90 4.70 11.61
C TRP A 176 0.56 4.13 10.23
N LEU A 177 1.14 4.67 9.16
CA LEU A 177 0.92 4.18 7.80
C LEU A 177 1.38 2.73 7.65
N ALA A 178 2.57 2.41 8.15
CA ALA A 178 3.12 1.05 8.12
C ALA A 178 2.22 0.06 8.87
N LYS A 179 1.71 0.44 10.05
CA LYS A 179 0.77 -0.39 10.82
C LYS A 179 -0.55 -0.59 10.07
N LYS A 180 -1.09 0.45 9.43
CA LYS A 180 -2.31 0.35 8.61
C LYS A 180 -2.11 -0.57 7.42
N PHE A 181 -0.95 -0.48 6.76
CA PHE A 181 -0.60 -1.35 5.65
C PHE A 181 -0.49 -2.81 6.09
N TYR A 182 0.14 -3.08 7.24
CA TYR A 182 0.22 -4.42 7.80
C TYR A 182 -1.18 -5.01 8.09
N ILE A 183 -2.05 -4.26 8.78
CA ILE A 183 -3.42 -4.70 9.08
C ILE A 183 -4.21 -4.95 7.79
N PHE A 184 -4.03 -4.09 6.78
CA PHE A 184 -4.66 -4.26 5.47
C PHE A 184 -4.16 -5.54 4.77
N SER A 185 -2.86 -5.80 4.80
CA SER A 185 -2.25 -7.00 4.21
C SER A 185 -2.76 -8.27 4.89
N GLU A 186 -2.84 -8.27 6.23
CA GLU A 186 -3.38 -9.39 6.99
C GLU A 186 -4.87 -9.62 6.67
N TRP A 187 -5.67 -8.55 6.65
CA TRP A 187 -7.08 -8.63 6.27
C TRP A 187 -7.27 -9.16 4.84
N TYR A 188 -6.50 -8.66 3.87
CA TYR A 188 -6.56 -9.09 2.48
C TYR A 188 -6.17 -10.56 2.34
N THR A 189 -5.11 -10.99 3.03
CA THR A 189 -4.63 -12.38 3.02
C THR A 189 -5.66 -13.30 3.65
N ASN A 190 -6.25 -12.94 4.78
CA ASN A 190 -7.28 -13.75 5.44
C ASN A 190 -8.57 -13.84 4.62
N ILE A 191 -8.91 -12.79 3.85
CA ILE A 191 -10.05 -12.85 2.92
C ILE A 191 -9.73 -13.75 1.74
N MET A 192 -8.58 -13.57 1.07
CA MET A 192 -8.28 -14.27 -0.16
C MET A 192 -7.79 -15.70 0.06
N HIS A 193 -6.95 -15.93 1.07
CA HIS A 193 -6.19 -17.15 1.33
C HIS A 193 -6.58 -17.82 2.66
N ASN A 194 -7.87 -18.14 2.83
CA ASN A 194 -8.37 -18.75 4.07
C ASN A 194 -8.15 -20.28 4.18
N GLY A 195 -7.51 -20.91 3.19
CA GLY A 195 -7.23 -22.35 3.18
C GLY A 195 -8.42 -23.25 2.83
N PHE A 196 -9.63 -22.72 2.67
CA PHE A 196 -10.83 -23.51 2.35
C PHE A 196 -11.15 -23.49 0.86
N LEU A 197 -11.17 -24.68 0.23
CA LEU A 197 -11.51 -24.84 -1.19
C LEU A 197 -12.84 -24.19 -1.58
N ARG A 198 -13.88 -24.32 -0.73
CA ARG A 198 -15.20 -23.68 -0.94
C ARG A 198 -15.09 -22.17 -1.14
N SER A 199 -14.19 -21.51 -0.41
CA SER A 199 -14.02 -20.07 -0.52
C SER A 199 -13.32 -19.67 -1.81
N TYR A 200 -12.32 -20.44 -2.25
CA TYR A 200 -11.65 -20.22 -3.54
C TYR A 200 -12.62 -20.40 -4.71
N ILE A 201 -13.38 -21.49 -4.72
CA ILE A 201 -14.40 -21.75 -5.76
C ILE A 201 -15.43 -20.62 -5.80
N LEU A 202 -15.93 -20.18 -4.64
CA LEU A 202 -16.88 -19.06 -4.60
C LEU A 202 -16.31 -17.79 -5.21
N LYS A 203 -15.06 -17.42 -4.88
CA LYS A 203 -14.41 -16.23 -5.44
C LYS A 203 -14.23 -16.34 -6.95
N ILE A 204 -13.83 -17.52 -7.44
CA ILE A 204 -13.68 -17.78 -8.89
C ILE A 204 -15.02 -17.63 -9.59
N ILE A 205 -16.10 -18.23 -9.06
CA ILE A 205 -17.44 -18.12 -9.64
C ILE A 205 -17.91 -16.68 -9.63
N VAL A 206 -17.79 -15.96 -8.51
CA VAL A 206 -18.20 -14.55 -8.40
C VAL A 206 -17.39 -13.68 -9.38
N PHE A 207 -16.08 -13.92 -9.49
CA PHE A 207 -15.24 -13.19 -10.45
C PHE A 207 -15.66 -13.47 -11.90
N ALA A 208 -15.91 -14.73 -12.27
CA ALA A 208 -16.42 -15.10 -13.58
C ALA A 208 -17.79 -14.46 -13.87
N GLN A 209 -18.70 -14.45 -12.88
CA GLN A 209 -19.98 -13.76 -12.99
C GLN A 209 -19.81 -12.27 -13.27
N LEU A 210 -18.89 -11.59 -12.57
CA LEU A 210 -18.64 -10.17 -12.81
C LEU A 210 -18.13 -9.92 -14.24
N LEU A 211 -17.26 -10.79 -14.76
CA LEU A 211 -16.81 -10.70 -16.15
C LEU A 211 -17.94 -10.94 -17.16
N PHE A 212 -18.80 -11.94 -16.90
CA PHE A 212 -19.96 -12.21 -17.75
C PHE A 212 -20.99 -11.08 -17.72
N ILE A 213 -21.25 -10.50 -16.54
CA ILE A 213 -22.12 -9.32 -16.41
C ILE A 213 -21.52 -8.14 -17.17
N TYR A 214 -20.21 -7.90 -17.02
CA TYR A 214 -19.51 -6.84 -17.73
C TYR A 214 -19.63 -6.99 -19.26
N GLU A 215 -19.43 -8.21 -19.78
CA GLU A 215 -19.58 -8.49 -21.20
C GLU A 215 -21.03 -8.36 -21.67
N LEU A 216 -22.01 -8.84 -20.87
CA LEU A 216 -23.43 -8.67 -21.17
C LEU A 216 -23.83 -7.20 -21.25
N MET A 217 -23.30 -6.35 -20.36
CA MET A 217 -23.53 -4.90 -20.40
C MET A 217 -22.93 -4.24 -21.64
N ARG A 218 -21.78 -4.74 -22.13
CA ARG A 218 -21.11 -4.20 -23.32
C ARG A 218 -21.75 -4.65 -24.62
N SER A 219 -22.22 -5.88 -24.67
CA SER A 219 -22.61 -6.59 -25.88
C SER A 219 -24.00 -6.18 -26.44
N GLY A 220 -24.67 -5.18 -25.86
CA GLY A 220 -25.95 -4.65 -26.34
C GLY A 220 -27.21 -5.44 -25.92
N PRO A 221 -28.41 -4.94 -26.27
CA PRO A 221 -29.70 -5.50 -25.85
C PRO A 221 -29.95 -6.91 -26.43
N ILE A 222 -30.74 -7.70 -25.71
CA ILE A 222 -31.07 -9.08 -26.06
C ILE A 222 -32.36 -9.07 -26.92
N TYR A 223 -32.29 -9.57 -28.15
CA TYR A 223 -33.44 -9.67 -29.04
C TYR A 223 -33.87 -11.14 -29.26
N LEU A 224 -35.03 -11.52 -28.74
CA LEU A 224 -35.60 -12.84 -28.99
C LEU A 224 -36.47 -12.80 -30.24
N ASP A 225 -36.00 -13.42 -31.32
CA ASP A 225 -36.81 -13.64 -32.51
C ASP A 225 -37.66 -14.90 -32.32
N TYR A 226 -38.90 -14.71 -31.89
CA TYR A 226 -39.85 -15.80 -31.65
C TYR A 226 -40.15 -16.63 -32.91
N SER A 227 -39.87 -16.11 -34.10
CA SER A 227 -40.08 -16.83 -35.36
C SER A 227 -39.04 -17.93 -35.62
N LYS A 228 -37.88 -17.87 -34.96
CA LYS A 228 -36.78 -18.83 -35.09
C LYS A 228 -36.78 -19.91 -34.00
N LEU A 229 -37.75 -19.89 -33.08
CA LEU A 229 -37.88 -20.88 -32.03
C LEU A 229 -38.53 -22.16 -32.56
N SER A 230 -37.89 -23.31 -32.32
CA SER A 230 -38.47 -24.62 -32.64
C SER A 230 -39.70 -24.89 -31.76
N PRO A 231 -40.78 -25.48 -32.29
CA PRO A 231 -41.91 -25.93 -31.48
C PRO A 231 -41.44 -26.96 -30.46
N ILE A 232 -41.91 -26.81 -29.21
CA ILE A 232 -41.56 -27.71 -28.11
C ILE A 232 -42.24 -29.07 -28.33
N SER A 233 -41.44 -30.12 -28.43
CA SER A 233 -41.93 -31.49 -28.54
C SER A 233 -42.28 -32.08 -27.17
N VAL A 234 -43.25 -33.01 -27.13
CA VAL A 234 -43.63 -33.73 -25.90
C VAL A 234 -42.42 -34.46 -25.30
N TYR A 235 -41.54 -34.99 -26.16
CA TYR A 235 -40.32 -35.68 -25.75
C TYR A 235 -39.30 -34.76 -25.07
N GLU A 236 -39.18 -33.51 -25.55
CA GLU A 236 -38.32 -32.49 -24.93
C GLU A 236 -38.87 -32.09 -23.55
N GLY A 237 -40.19 -31.89 -23.45
CA GLY A 237 -40.85 -31.60 -22.17
C GLY A 237 -40.66 -32.71 -21.14
N ALA A 238 -40.80 -33.98 -21.54
CA ALA A 238 -40.53 -35.12 -20.68
C ALA A 238 -39.07 -35.17 -20.20
N THR A 239 -38.12 -34.85 -21.09
CA THR A 239 -36.69 -34.87 -20.77
C THR A 239 -36.32 -33.74 -19.80
N VAL A 240 -36.89 -32.55 -19.97
CA VAL A 240 -36.75 -31.43 -19.02
C VAL A 240 -37.35 -31.80 -17.65
N LEU A 241 -38.47 -32.52 -17.62
CA LEU A 241 -39.05 -32.99 -16.37
C LEU A 241 -38.11 -33.97 -15.64
N PHE A 242 -37.49 -34.90 -16.36
CA PHE A 242 -36.46 -35.79 -15.77
C PHE A 242 -35.26 -35.02 -15.23
N LEU A 243 -34.78 -33.99 -15.94
CA LEU A 243 -33.71 -33.10 -15.47
C LEU A 243 -34.09 -32.41 -14.15
N ILE A 244 -35.29 -31.83 -14.08
CA ILE A 244 -35.78 -31.14 -12.87
C ILE A 244 -35.94 -32.13 -11.71
N ALA A 245 -36.46 -33.32 -11.96
CA ALA A 245 -36.62 -34.36 -10.94
C ALA A 245 -35.25 -34.84 -10.41
N GLY A 246 -34.28 -35.11 -11.29
CA GLY A 246 -32.92 -35.49 -10.91
C GLY A 246 -32.22 -34.39 -10.10
N LEU A 247 -32.37 -33.13 -10.51
CA LEU A 247 -31.85 -31.97 -9.79
C LEU A 247 -32.48 -31.83 -8.40
N PHE A 248 -33.81 -31.97 -8.29
CA PHE A 248 -34.51 -31.92 -7.01
C PHE A 248 -34.03 -33.01 -6.03
N ILE A 249 -33.90 -34.26 -6.50
CA ILE A 249 -33.39 -35.36 -5.69
C ILE A 249 -31.96 -35.08 -5.22
N THR A 250 -31.10 -34.59 -6.13
CA THR A 250 -29.69 -34.31 -5.84
C THR A 250 -29.52 -33.21 -4.80
N LEU A 251 -30.36 -32.17 -4.83
CA LEU A 251 -30.27 -31.03 -3.90
C LEU A 251 -30.90 -31.29 -2.53
N THR A 252 -31.92 -32.15 -2.45
CA THR A 252 -32.68 -32.39 -1.21
C THR A 252 -32.18 -33.59 -0.41
N THR A 253 -31.47 -34.51 -1.06
CA THR A 253 -31.05 -35.75 -0.40
C THR A 253 -29.95 -35.53 0.64
N SER A 254 -29.98 -36.36 1.68
CA SER A 254 -28.95 -36.39 2.72
C SER A 254 -27.96 -37.55 2.55
N SER A 255 -28.18 -38.41 1.54
CA SER A 255 -27.34 -39.58 1.26
C SER A 255 -26.48 -39.36 0.02
N ARG A 256 -25.18 -39.69 0.10
CA ARG A 256 -24.25 -39.56 -1.02
C ARG A 256 -24.61 -40.46 -2.19
N LEU A 257 -25.04 -41.69 -1.89
CA LEU A 257 -25.43 -42.65 -2.91
C LEU A 257 -26.64 -42.14 -3.70
N THR A 258 -27.64 -41.60 -3.01
CA THR A 258 -28.82 -41.01 -3.64
C THR A 258 -28.48 -39.76 -4.45
N ALA A 259 -27.53 -38.93 -3.99
CA ALA A 259 -27.07 -37.77 -4.76
C ALA A 259 -26.36 -38.20 -6.06
N VAL A 260 -25.52 -39.23 -5.99
CA VAL A 260 -24.85 -39.79 -7.17
C VAL A 260 -25.87 -40.36 -8.16
N ILE A 261 -26.84 -41.14 -7.68
CA ILE A 261 -27.93 -41.66 -8.54
C ILE A 261 -28.73 -40.50 -9.16
N GLY A 262 -29.01 -39.45 -8.38
CA GLY A 262 -29.66 -38.24 -8.87
C GLY A 262 -28.88 -37.54 -9.99
N THR A 263 -27.54 -37.46 -9.87
CA THR A 263 -26.68 -36.94 -10.94
C THR A 263 -26.68 -37.83 -12.18
N SER A 264 -26.82 -39.16 -12.03
CA SER A 264 -26.95 -40.07 -13.18
C SER A 264 -28.25 -39.85 -13.93
N VAL A 265 -29.36 -39.60 -13.23
CA VAL A 265 -30.64 -39.27 -13.86
C VAL A 265 -30.50 -38.04 -14.75
N ILE A 266 -29.73 -37.04 -14.32
CA ILE A 266 -29.39 -35.85 -15.12
C ILE A 266 -28.56 -36.26 -16.35
N GLY A 267 -27.53 -37.10 -16.17
CA GLY A 267 -26.69 -37.61 -17.25
C GLY A 267 -27.47 -38.39 -18.32
N TYR A 268 -28.37 -39.28 -17.90
CA TYR A 268 -29.26 -40.01 -18.82
C TYR A 268 -30.28 -39.11 -19.51
N ALA A 269 -30.79 -38.07 -18.85
CA ALA A 269 -31.65 -37.10 -19.51
C ALA A 269 -30.88 -36.33 -20.61
N ILE A 270 -29.61 -35.98 -20.38
CA ILE A 270 -28.73 -35.39 -21.40
C ILE A 270 -28.46 -36.39 -22.55
N CYS A 271 -28.26 -37.67 -22.23
CA CYS A 271 -28.13 -38.73 -23.24
C CYS A 271 -29.37 -38.82 -24.15
N LEU A 272 -30.57 -38.71 -23.57
CA LEU A 272 -31.81 -38.67 -24.34
C LEU A 272 -31.87 -37.43 -25.24
N LEU A 273 -31.44 -36.25 -24.76
CA LEU A 273 -31.35 -35.04 -25.60
C LEU A 273 -30.44 -35.28 -26.81
N PHE A 274 -29.25 -35.86 -26.63
CA PHE A 274 -28.37 -36.17 -27.77
C PHE A 274 -29.01 -37.11 -28.78
N LEU A 275 -29.72 -38.13 -28.30
CA LEU A 275 -30.42 -39.07 -29.18
C LEU A 275 -31.55 -38.38 -29.97
N TYR A 276 -32.32 -37.49 -29.32
CA TYR A 276 -33.37 -36.71 -30.00
C TYR A 276 -32.81 -35.72 -31.03
N PHE A 277 -31.66 -35.10 -30.75
CA PHE A 277 -30.98 -34.20 -31.68
C PHE A 277 -30.07 -34.94 -32.68
N SER A 278 -30.32 -36.24 -32.91
CA SER A 278 -29.63 -37.06 -33.92
C SER A 278 -28.11 -37.12 -33.75
N ALA A 279 -27.62 -37.09 -32.51
CA ALA A 279 -26.23 -37.27 -32.13
C ALA A 279 -26.01 -38.61 -31.39
N PRO A 280 -26.19 -39.77 -32.05
CA PRO A 280 -26.17 -41.08 -31.40
C PRO A 280 -24.80 -41.44 -30.80
N ASP A 281 -23.69 -41.03 -31.43
CA ASP A 281 -22.35 -41.32 -30.92
C ASP A 281 -22.07 -40.59 -29.59
N LEU A 282 -22.48 -39.32 -29.51
CA LEU A 282 -22.45 -38.55 -28.26
C LEU A 282 -23.35 -39.17 -27.19
N ALA A 283 -24.51 -39.72 -27.57
CA ALA A 283 -25.39 -40.41 -26.64
C ALA A 283 -24.75 -41.69 -26.06
N ILE A 284 -24.19 -42.57 -26.90
CA ILE A 284 -23.58 -43.84 -26.44
C ILE A 284 -22.36 -43.57 -25.54
N THR A 285 -21.53 -42.60 -25.92
CA THR A 285 -20.36 -42.21 -25.10
C THR A 285 -20.80 -41.60 -23.77
N GLN A 286 -21.78 -40.70 -23.77
CA GLN A 286 -22.34 -40.11 -22.55
C GLN A 286 -22.92 -41.18 -21.63
N PHE A 287 -23.71 -42.12 -22.16
CA PHE A 287 -24.27 -43.25 -21.41
C PHE A 287 -23.18 -44.08 -20.73
N THR A 288 -22.12 -44.41 -21.48
CA THR A 288 -21.01 -45.23 -20.99
C THR A 288 -20.22 -44.50 -19.90
N ILE A 289 -19.89 -43.23 -20.11
CA ILE A 289 -19.14 -42.40 -19.16
C ILE A 289 -19.97 -42.18 -17.89
N ASP A 290 -21.25 -41.88 -18.02
CA ASP A 290 -22.13 -41.65 -16.87
C ASP A 290 -22.23 -42.94 -16.03
N THR A 291 -22.44 -44.10 -16.65
CA THR A 291 -22.42 -45.39 -15.96
C THR A 291 -21.10 -45.65 -15.24
N LEU A 292 -19.96 -45.43 -15.92
CA LEU A 292 -18.63 -45.64 -15.34
C LEU A 292 -18.38 -44.70 -14.15
N THR A 293 -18.71 -43.42 -14.28
CA THR A 293 -18.51 -42.43 -13.21
C THR A 293 -19.36 -42.77 -12.00
N VAL A 294 -20.60 -43.24 -12.18
CA VAL A 294 -21.46 -43.69 -11.09
C VAL A 294 -20.84 -44.88 -10.37
N VAL A 295 -20.36 -45.89 -11.10
CA VAL A 295 -19.68 -47.04 -10.50
C VAL A 295 -18.44 -46.59 -9.71
N LEU A 296 -17.61 -45.73 -10.29
CA LEU A 296 -16.42 -45.18 -9.62
C LEU A 296 -16.79 -44.38 -8.36
N PHE A 297 -17.80 -43.52 -8.44
CA PHE A 297 -18.29 -42.76 -7.29
C PHE A 297 -18.81 -43.70 -6.20
N VAL A 298 -19.61 -44.71 -6.53
CA VAL A 298 -20.11 -45.69 -5.56
C VAL A 298 -18.96 -46.42 -4.87
N LEU A 299 -17.94 -46.87 -5.60
CA LEU A 299 -16.76 -47.53 -5.05
C LEU A 299 -15.95 -46.62 -4.10
N VAL A 300 -15.76 -45.36 -4.48
CA VAL A 300 -15.04 -44.38 -3.64
C VAL A 300 -15.87 -44.03 -2.39
N LEU A 301 -17.17 -43.80 -2.56
CA LEU A 301 -18.08 -43.44 -1.48
C LEU A 301 -18.25 -44.55 -0.44
N PHE A 302 -18.16 -45.81 -0.85
CA PHE A 302 -18.19 -46.96 0.05
C PHE A 302 -17.04 -46.92 1.09
N ASN A 303 -15.91 -46.32 0.72
CA ASN A 303 -14.73 -46.21 1.60
C ASN A 303 -14.69 -44.92 2.44
N LEU A 304 -15.65 -44.00 2.27
CA LEU A 304 -15.68 -42.74 3.00
C LEU A 304 -16.71 -42.78 4.14
N PRO A 305 -16.41 -42.21 5.33
CA PRO A 305 -17.38 -42.12 6.42
C PRO A 305 -18.61 -41.32 5.98
N PRO A 306 -19.82 -41.59 6.49
CA PRO A 306 -21.05 -40.87 6.11
C PRO A 306 -20.93 -39.35 6.31
N PHE A 307 -21.82 -38.57 5.69
CA PHE A 307 -21.79 -37.10 5.78
C PHE A 307 -21.63 -36.63 7.23
N ILE A 308 -20.52 -35.95 7.53
CA ILE A 308 -20.41 -35.16 8.75
C ILE A 308 -21.38 -34.01 8.55
N LYS A 309 -22.57 -34.11 9.16
CA LYS A 309 -23.45 -32.95 9.31
C LYS A 309 -22.68 -31.98 10.19
N PHE A 310 -22.03 -30.98 9.61
CA PHE A 310 -21.44 -29.89 10.39
C PHE A 310 -22.57 -29.23 11.17
N PRO A 311 -22.61 -29.37 12.51
CA PRO A 311 -23.62 -28.72 13.32
C PRO A 311 -23.34 -27.21 13.24
N GLY A 312 -24.27 -26.44 12.69
CA GLY A 312 -24.12 -24.98 12.58
C GLY A 312 -23.88 -24.42 11.18
N MET A 313 -24.41 -25.06 10.14
CA MET A 313 -24.46 -24.44 8.80
C MET A 313 -25.28 -23.14 8.88
N ASN A 314 -24.57 -22.01 8.93
CA ASN A 314 -25.17 -20.69 9.11
C ASN A 314 -26.14 -20.43 7.95
N LYS A 315 -27.41 -20.09 8.26
CA LYS A 315 -28.46 -19.84 7.26
C LYS A 315 -27.99 -18.81 6.22
N ALA A 316 -27.21 -17.83 6.64
CA ALA A 316 -26.61 -16.82 5.76
C ALA A 316 -25.70 -17.44 4.68
N THR A 317 -24.93 -18.48 5.00
CA THR A 317 -24.04 -19.15 4.04
C THR A 317 -24.83 -19.93 3.00
N ILE A 318 -25.92 -20.57 3.41
CA ILE A 318 -26.81 -21.29 2.49
C ILE A 318 -27.47 -20.31 1.53
N ILE A 319 -28.04 -19.22 2.05
CA ILE A 319 -28.69 -18.18 1.25
C ILE A 319 -27.69 -17.59 0.25
N ARG A 320 -26.47 -17.24 0.69
CA ARG A 320 -25.42 -16.74 -0.19
C ARG A 320 -25.12 -17.71 -1.34
N ASP A 321 -24.93 -18.99 -1.03
CA ASP A 321 -24.56 -19.98 -2.03
C ASP A 321 -25.72 -20.26 -3.01
N ILE A 322 -26.98 -20.21 -2.54
CA ILE A 322 -28.17 -20.24 -3.41
C ILE A 322 -28.19 -19.02 -4.33
N VAL A 323 -28.00 -17.81 -3.80
CA VAL A 323 -28.02 -16.58 -4.61
C VAL A 323 -26.93 -16.63 -5.67
N VAL A 324 -25.71 -17.03 -5.32
CA VAL A 324 -24.58 -17.13 -6.26
C VAL A 324 -24.81 -18.22 -7.32
N SER A 325 -25.32 -19.39 -6.94
CA SER A 325 -25.56 -20.47 -7.91
C SER A 325 -26.72 -20.16 -8.86
N VAL A 326 -27.82 -19.60 -8.35
CA VAL A 326 -28.97 -19.18 -9.16
C VAL A 326 -28.58 -18.03 -10.09
N SER A 327 -27.85 -17.03 -9.60
CA SER A 327 -27.38 -15.93 -10.45
C SER A 327 -26.45 -16.43 -11.55
N PHE A 328 -25.57 -17.40 -11.26
CA PHE A 328 -24.71 -18.03 -12.27
C PHE A 328 -25.53 -18.67 -13.38
N GLY A 329 -26.52 -19.49 -13.00
CA GLY A 329 -27.40 -20.17 -13.95
C GLY A 329 -28.17 -19.18 -14.83
N ILE A 330 -28.73 -18.12 -14.24
CA ILE A 330 -29.44 -17.06 -14.98
C ILE A 330 -28.51 -16.38 -15.99
N ILE A 331 -27.30 -16.00 -15.58
CA ILE A 331 -26.31 -15.35 -16.44
C ILE A 331 -25.97 -16.28 -17.63
N MET A 332 -25.68 -17.55 -17.36
CA MET A 332 -25.36 -18.52 -18.40
C MET A 332 -26.54 -18.77 -19.36
N SER A 333 -27.76 -18.84 -18.84
CA SER A 333 -28.97 -18.95 -19.68
C SER A 333 -29.14 -17.73 -20.59
N ILE A 334 -28.93 -16.52 -20.06
CA ILE A 334 -28.97 -15.29 -20.86
C ILE A 334 -27.90 -15.29 -21.96
N ILE A 335 -26.67 -15.71 -21.62
CA ILE A 335 -25.59 -15.84 -22.60
C ILE A 335 -25.96 -16.87 -23.67
N ALA A 336 -26.45 -18.04 -23.29
CA ALA A 336 -26.86 -19.08 -24.24
C ALA A 336 -27.95 -18.58 -25.20
N ILE A 337 -28.96 -17.87 -24.69
CA ILE A 337 -29.98 -17.21 -25.51
C ILE A 337 -29.38 -16.19 -26.47
N LYS A 338 -28.38 -15.43 -26.02
CA LYS A 338 -27.71 -14.42 -26.83
C LYS A 338 -26.86 -15.02 -27.94
N VAL A 339 -26.21 -16.16 -27.69
CA VAL A 339 -25.42 -16.88 -28.70
C VAL A 339 -26.29 -17.31 -29.89
N LEU A 340 -27.57 -17.64 -29.67
CA LEU A 340 -28.51 -17.97 -30.75
C LEU A 340 -28.75 -16.83 -31.75
N GLN A 341 -28.41 -15.58 -31.39
CA GLN A 341 -28.57 -14.41 -32.26
C GLN A 341 -27.35 -14.16 -33.15
N VAL A 342 -26.21 -14.79 -32.83
CA VAL A 342 -24.98 -14.64 -33.62
C VAL A 342 -25.14 -15.46 -34.90
N PRO A 343 -24.93 -14.87 -36.09
CA PRO A 343 -25.02 -15.61 -37.35
C PRO A 343 -24.00 -16.75 -37.35
N THR A 344 -24.47 -17.97 -37.57
CA THR A 344 -23.63 -19.17 -37.68
C THR A 344 -23.26 -19.41 -39.13
N ASP A 345 -21.95 -19.55 -39.38
CA ASP A 345 -21.44 -20.00 -40.67
C ASP A 345 -21.40 -21.54 -40.69
N ILE A 346 -21.98 -22.15 -41.73
CA ILE A 346 -22.10 -23.60 -41.89
C ILE A 346 -21.23 -24.15 -43.02
N GLU A 347 -20.36 -23.34 -43.63
CA GLU A 347 -19.48 -23.76 -44.74
C GLU A 347 -18.67 -25.01 -44.39
N ILE A 348 -18.09 -25.06 -43.19
CA ILE A 348 -17.28 -26.20 -42.73
C ILE A 348 -18.13 -27.46 -42.55
N SER A 349 -19.34 -27.35 -41.98
CA SER A 349 -20.25 -28.50 -41.86
C SER A 349 -20.67 -29.04 -43.23
N ASN A 350 -20.95 -28.15 -44.19
CA ASN A 350 -21.30 -28.54 -45.55
C ASN A 350 -20.13 -29.23 -46.27
N PHE A 351 -18.90 -28.75 -46.05
CA PHE A 351 -17.69 -29.39 -46.57
C PHE A 351 -17.58 -30.84 -46.08
N TYR A 352 -17.64 -31.08 -44.77
CA TYR A 352 -17.60 -32.44 -44.24
C TYR A 352 -18.79 -33.29 -44.70
N GLY A 353 -20.00 -32.72 -44.76
CA GLY A 353 -21.18 -33.45 -45.25
C GLY A 353 -21.05 -33.91 -46.71
N THR A 354 -20.37 -33.13 -47.55
CA THR A 354 -20.18 -33.44 -48.97
C THR A 354 -19.02 -34.42 -49.19
N TYR A 355 -17.90 -34.23 -48.49
CA TYR A 355 -16.66 -34.97 -48.71
C TYR A 355 -16.40 -36.12 -47.70
N ALA A 356 -17.33 -36.44 -46.80
CA ALA A 356 -17.10 -37.52 -45.83
C ALA A 356 -16.97 -38.92 -46.48
N TYR A 357 -17.55 -39.12 -47.66
CA TYR A 357 -17.59 -40.42 -48.35
C TYR A 357 -16.78 -40.45 -49.67
N THR A 358 -16.17 -39.32 -50.05
CA THR A 358 -15.34 -39.17 -51.26
C THR A 358 -13.95 -38.69 -50.86
#